data_AF-A0A8S3WR41-F1
#
_entry.id   AF-A0A8S3WR41-F1
#
_cell.length_a   1.000
_cell.length_b   1.000
_cell.length_c   1.000
_cell.angle_alpha   90.00
_cell.angle_beta   90.00
_cell.angle_gamma   90.00
#
_symmetry.space_group_name_H-M   'P 1'
#
loop_
_entity.id
_entity.type
_entity.pdbx_description
1 polymer ?
#
loop_
_entity_poly.entity_id
_entity_poly.type
_entity_poly.pdbx_seq_one_letter_code
_entity_poly.pdbx_strand_id
1 'polypeptide(L)'
;MPLKRTPPPSPLTTPVAPTFSSAEYSANTLTTKEISYMHHSDSAPDLTTLTTTVSERKKRKHPEGDDSITSLIKDMFTNFSKEQETRFYNLQSTIVDLKEQNYELKRSVEHMSNKYDDLLTIIANLEKERKEDKRRMALKEDRLETMERKMRASGIEVRNIPKTKDFLFNIITKTGKAVNISIEDSELKDIYRLNSKDSSGPIIVELNSVISKEKILRAVQFIMPSMPSKLQKSNRTCRSPY
;
A
#
# COMPACT_ATOMS: atom_id res chain seq x y z
N MET A 1 23.83 -22.62 32.84
CA MET A 1 22.98 -21.47 33.19
C MET A 1 21.98 -21.22 32.06
N PRO A 2 20.67 -21.08 32.32
CA PRO A 2 19.69 -20.86 31.26
C PRO A 2 19.78 -19.42 30.74
N LEU A 3 20.01 -19.29 29.43
CA LEU A 3 20.09 -17.99 28.75
C LEU A 3 18.68 -17.37 28.70
N LYS A 4 18.46 -16.31 29.48
CA LYS A 4 17.25 -15.48 29.41
C LYS A 4 17.25 -14.75 28.06
N ARG A 5 16.43 -15.22 27.12
CA ARG A 5 16.16 -14.51 25.87
C ARG A 5 15.06 -13.48 26.12
N THR A 6 15.40 -12.21 26.00
CA THR A 6 14.44 -11.11 25.97
C THR A 6 13.69 -11.13 24.63
N PRO A 7 12.36 -10.97 24.64
CA PRO A 7 11.57 -10.88 23.41
C PRO A 7 11.93 -9.60 22.63
N PRO A 8 11.81 -9.62 21.30
CA PRO A 8 12.08 -8.44 20.47
C PRO A 8 11.09 -7.31 20.78
N PRO A 9 11.54 -6.04 20.71
CA PRO A 9 10.68 -4.89 20.91
C PRO A 9 9.57 -4.87 19.85
N SER A 10 8.33 -4.66 20.29
CA SER A 10 7.19 -4.52 19.40
C SER A 10 7.34 -3.25 18.55
N PRO A 11 6.94 -3.28 17.26
CA PRO A 11 7.06 -2.13 16.38
C PRO A 11 6.24 -0.96 16.92
N LEU A 12 6.88 0.21 16.99
CA LEU A 12 6.26 1.48 17.35
C LEU A 12 5.07 1.74 16.42
N THR A 13 3.88 1.86 17.03
CA THR A 13 2.65 2.29 16.37
C THR A 13 2.88 3.68 15.79
N THR A 14 3.02 3.76 14.48
CA THR A 14 3.04 5.04 13.76
C THR A 14 1.66 5.70 13.89
N PRO A 15 1.60 7.04 14.02
CA PRO A 15 0.34 7.75 14.09
C PRO A 15 -0.45 7.53 12.79
N VAL A 16 -1.71 7.12 13.00
CA VAL A 16 -2.73 6.91 11.96
C VAL A 16 -2.80 8.16 11.09
N ALA A 17 -2.45 7.99 9.81
CA ALA A 17 -2.67 9.01 8.79
C ALA A 17 -4.17 9.32 8.68
N PRO A 18 -4.58 10.59 8.49
CA PRO A 18 -5.97 10.94 8.32
C PRO A 18 -6.53 10.23 7.09
N THR A 19 -7.62 9.51 7.30
CA THR A 19 -8.42 8.86 6.28
C THR A 19 -8.99 9.92 5.34
N PHE A 20 -8.33 10.14 4.20
CA PHE A 20 -8.90 10.94 3.13
C PHE A 20 -10.01 10.13 2.47
N SER A 21 -11.24 10.46 2.84
CA SER A 21 -12.46 10.07 2.15
C SER A 21 -12.35 10.49 0.68
N SER A 22 -12.33 9.52 -0.21
CA SER A 22 -12.50 9.70 -1.65
C SER A 22 -13.93 10.19 -1.92
N ALA A 23 -14.14 11.50 -1.78
CA ALA A 23 -15.27 12.18 -2.36
C ALA A 23 -14.98 12.39 -3.85
N GLU A 24 -15.93 11.97 -4.65
CA GLU A 24 -15.98 12.03 -6.10
C GLU A 24 -15.70 13.45 -6.60
N TYR A 25 -14.54 13.66 -7.22
CA TYR A 25 -14.32 14.85 -8.03
C TYR A 25 -14.90 14.61 -9.42
N SER A 26 -16.17 15.01 -9.55
CA SER A 26 -16.79 15.23 -10.85
C SER A 26 -15.94 16.22 -11.65
N ALA A 27 -15.60 15.81 -12.87
CA ALA A 27 -14.96 16.66 -13.87
C ALA A 27 -15.90 17.83 -14.22
N ASN A 28 -15.73 18.96 -13.54
CA ASN A 28 -16.31 20.22 -13.98
C ASN A 28 -15.42 20.80 -15.08
N THR A 29 -15.76 20.48 -16.33
CA THR A 29 -15.40 21.25 -17.50
C THR A 29 -15.86 22.70 -17.33
N LEU A 30 -14.95 23.57 -16.88
CA LEU A 30 -15.17 25.02 -16.93
C LEU A 30 -15.17 25.45 -18.40
N THR A 31 -16.39 25.54 -18.94
CA THR A 31 -16.69 26.31 -20.13
C THR A 31 -16.83 27.75 -19.67
N THR A 32 -15.71 28.45 -19.49
CA THR A 32 -15.73 29.88 -19.15
C THR A 32 -16.11 30.64 -20.40
N LYS A 33 -17.42 30.88 -20.53
CA LYS A 33 -18.00 31.84 -21.46
C LYS A 33 -17.26 33.18 -21.34
N GLU A 34 -16.93 33.73 -22.49
CA GLU A 34 -16.45 35.09 -22.68
C GLU A 34 -17.21 36.08 -21.80
N ILE A 35 -16.50 36.72 -20.88
CA ILE A 35 -16.94 37.97 -20.25
C ILE A 35 -16.19 39.08 -21.01
N SER A 36 -16.71 39.41 -22.19
CA SER A 36 -16.44 40.67 -22.86
C SER A 36 -17.43 41.70 -22.33
N TYR A 37 -17.00 42.47 -21.34
CA TYR A 37 -17.61 43.77 -21.05
C TYR A 37 -16.48 44.79 -20.96
N MET A 38 -16.01 45.23 -22.14
CA MET A 38 -15.38 46.53 -22.25
C MET A 38 -16.43 47.58 -21.88
N HIS A 39 -16.29 48.18 -20.70
CA HIS A 39 -16.90 49.48 -20.43
C HIS A 39 -16.18 50.50 -21.33
N HIS A 40 -16.72 50.72 -22.52
CA HIS A 40 -16.42 51.90 -23.31
C HIS A 40 -17.03 53.10 -22.57
N SER A 41 -16.17 53.89 -21.93
CA SER A 41 -16.53 55.25 -21.52
C SER A 41 -16.63 56.12 -22.77
N ASP A 42 -17.79 56.05 -23.43
CA ASP A 42 -18.18 57.05 -24.43
C ASP A 42 -18.55 58.34 -23.70
N SER A 43 -17.55 59.17 -23.51
CA SER A 43 -17.71 60.59 -23.18
C SER A 43 -16.78 61.39 -24.07
N ALA A 44 -16.88 61.15 -25.39
CA ALA A 44 -16.40 62.10 -26.38
C ALA A 44 -17.49 63.16 -26.55
N PRO A 45 -17.23 64.45 -26.24
CA PRO A 45 -18.18 65.49 -26.55
C PRO A 45 -18.30 65.62 -28.08
N ASP A 46 -19.52 65.51 -28.59
CA ASP A 46 -19.82 65.77 -30.00
C ASP A 46 -19.64 67.27 -30.30
N LEU A 47 -18.53 67.60 -30.97
CA LEU A 47 -18.15 68.97 -31.35
C LEU A 47 -18.87 69.46 -32.62
N THR A 48 -19.74 68.67 -33.23
CA THR A 48 -20.37 69.04 -34.51
C THR A 48 -21.56 69.99 -34.39
N THR A 49 -22.11 70.22 -33.20
CA THR A 49 -23.26 71.13 -32.98
C THR A 49 -22.88 72.54 -32.49
N LEU A 50 -21.60 72.82 -32.24
CA LEU A 50 -21.11 74.14 -31.81
C LEU A 50 -20.60 74.99 -32.99
N THR A 51 -21.39 75.11 -34.04
CA THR A 51 -21.24 76.19 -35.02
C THR A 51 -22.35 77.21 -34.78
N THR A 52 -22.02 78.49 -34.92
CA THR A 52 -22.93 79.65 -34.85
C THR A 52 -23.47 80.08 -33.47
N THR A 53 -22.61 80.73 -32.68
CA THR A 53 -22.84 82.10 -32.17
C THR A 53 -21.52 82.65 -31.63
N VAL A 54 -20.70 83.22 -32.52
CA VAL A 54 -19.49 83.97 -32.15
C VAL A 54 -19.95 85.37 -31.75
N SER A 55 -20.20 85.59 -30.46
CA SER A 55 -20.27 86.95 -29.91
C SER A 55 -18.85 87.49 -29.81
N GLU A 56 -18.53 88.57 -30.52
CA GLU A 56 -17.26 89.27 -30.43
C GLU A 56 -17.03 89.79 -29.00
N ARG A 57 -16.35 88.98 -28.19
CA ARG A 57 -15.99 89.35 -26.83
C ARG A 57 -14.83 90.34 -26.91
N LYS A 58 -15.16 91.61 -26.68
CA LYS A 58 -14.22 92.74 -26.53
C LYS A 58 -12.99 92.30 -25.72
N LYS A 59 -11.83 92.20 -26.38
CA LYS A 59 -10.53 91.88 -25.76
C LYS A 59 -10.24 92.94 -24.69
N ARG A 60 -10.46 92.58 -23.43
CA ARG A 60 -9.89 93.32 -22.30
C ARG A 60 -8.39 93.11 -22.37
N LYS A 61 -7.61 94.20 -22.44
CA LYS A 61 -6.16 94.13 -22.24
C LYS A 61 -5.95 93.56 -20.84
N HIS A 62 -5.50 92.31 -20.78
CA HIS A 62 -5.16 91.66 -19.52
C HIS A 62 -4.01 92.47 -18.92
N PRO A 63 -4.14 93.00 -17.69
CA PRO A 63 -3.01 93.61 -17.00
C PRO A 63 -1.90 92.57 -16.87
N GLU A 64 -0.65 93.00 -17.07
CA GLU A 64 0.52 92.17 -16.88
C GLU A 64 0.53 91.55 -15.47
N GLY A 65 0.76 90.24 -15.42
CA GLY A 65 1.49 89.59 -14.34
C GLY A 65 0.71 89.28 -13.05
N ASP A 66 -0.15 88.26 -13.10
CA ASP A 66 -0.49 87.50 -11.88
C ASP A 66 0.33 86.20 -11.87
N ASP A 67 1.66 86.37 -11.83
CA ASP A 67 2.64 85.27 -11.81
C ASP A 67 2.34 84.24 -10.71
N SER A 68 1.67 84.68 -9.64
CA SER A 68 1.22 83.86 -8.51
C SER A 68 0.20 82.77 -8.85
N ILE A 69 -0.66 82.96 -9.86
CA ILE A 69 -1.62 81.92 -10.25
C ILE A 69 -0.93 80.88 -11.13
N THR A 70 -0.03 81.33 -12.01
CA THR A 70 0.73 80.43 -12.87
C THR A 70 1.71 79.57 -12.08
N SER A 71 2.29 80.08 -10.98
CA SER A 71 3.13 79.30 -10.07
C SER A 71 2.32 78.22 -9.35
N LEU A 72 1.14 78.55 -8.81
CA LEU A 72 0.27 77.58 -8.14
C LEU A 72 -0.15 76.43 -9.06
N ILE A 73 -0.51 76.73 -10.32
CA ILE A 73 -0.87 75.70 -11.30
C ILE A 73 0.34 74.80 -11.61
N LYS A 74 1.53 75.38 -11.79
CA LYS A 74 2.77 74.60 -11.97
C LYS A 74 3.07 73.71 -10.77
N ASP A 75 2.88 74.20 -9.55
CA ASP A 75 3.08 73.42 -8.33
C ASP A 75 2.08 72.25 -8.24
N MET A 76 0.82 72.47 -8.59
CA MET A 76 -0.17 71.38 -8.66
C MET A 76 0.20 70.33 -9.71
N PHE A 77 0.60 70.75 -10.92
CA PHE A 77 1.04 69.81 -11.96
C PHE A 77 2.30 69.05 -11.56
N THR A 78 3.28 69.69 -10.94
CA THR A 78 4.51 69.00 -10.50
C THR A 78 4.21 68.01 -9.38
N ASN A 79 3.35 68.36 -8.41
CA ASN A 79 2.92 67.43 -7.37
C ASN A 79 2.15 66.25 -7.94
N PHE A 80 1.24 66.50 -8.89
CA PHE A 80 0.49 65.45 -9.58
C PHE A 80 1.41 64.52 -10.38
N SER A 81 2.37 65.07 -11.13
CA SER A 81 3.37 64.28 -11.86
C SER A 81 4.20 63.41 -10.91
N LYS A 82 4.65 63.95 -9.77
CA LYS A 82 5.36 63.18 -8.74
C LYS A 82 4.51 62.05 -8.17
N GLU A 83 3.23 62.30 -7.91
CA GLU A 83 2.32 61.26 -7.41
C GLU A 83 2.11 60.15 -8.45
N GLN A 84 1.95 60.51 -9.73
CA GLN A 84 1.84 59.54 -10.81
C GLN A 84 3.10 58.70 -10.97
N GLU A 85 4.29 59.32 -10.94
CA GLU A 85 5.56 58.61 -10.97
C GLU A 85 5.66 57.61 -9.81
N THR A 86 5.29 58.03 -8.60
CA THR A 86 5.29 57.16 -7.42
C THR A 86 4.36 55.97 -7.60
N ARG A 87 3.13 56.18 -8.10
CA ARG A 87 2.19 55.09 -8.39
C ARG A 87 2.71 54.16 -9.48
N PHE A 88 3.35 54.70 -10.51
CA PHE A 88 3.97 53.93 -11.59
C PHE A 88 5.10 53.04 -11.05
N TYR A 89 5.98 53.56 -10.20
CA TYR A 89 7.03 52.77 -9.55
C TYR A 89 6.45 51.65 -8.67
N ASN A 90 5.41 51.94 -7.89
CA ASN A 90 4.74 50.94 -7.05
C ASN A 90 4.12 49.81 -7.91
N LEU A 91 3.47 50.17 -9.02
CA LEU A 91 2.91 49.21 -9.96
C LEU A 91 4.01 48.36 -10.60
N GLN A 92 5.10 48.99 -11.04
CA GLN A 92 6.24 48.28 -11.62
C GLN A 92 6.86 47.30 -10.62
N SER A 93 7.03 47.71 -9.36
CA SER A 93 7.49 46.83 -8.27
C SER A 93 6.55 45.63 -8.10
N THR A 94 5.24 45.87 -8.01
CA THR A 94 4.24 44.80 -7.85
C THR A 94 4.28 43.80 -9.01
N ILE A 95 4.50 44.27 -10.24
CA ILE A 95 4.63 43.40 -11.42
C ILE A 95 5.88 42.53 -11.34
N VAL A 96 7.00 43.08 -10.85
CA VAL A 96 8.24 42.30 -10.65
C VAL A 96 8.00 41.23 -9.59
N ASP A 97 7.40 41.58 -8.46
CA ASP A 97 7.11 40.63 -7.37
C ASP A 97 6.16 39.51 -7.84
N LEU A 98 5.11 39.85 -8.60
CA LEU A 98 4.20 38.87 -9.19
C LEU A 98 4.90 37.94 -10.18
N LYS A 99 5.85 38.47 -10.96
CA LYS A 99 6.64 37.65 -11.89
C LYS A 99 7.55 36.69 -11.14
N GLU A 100 8.17 37.13 -10.06
CA GLU A 100 9.01 36.29 -9.19
C GLU A 100 8.18 35.19 -8.52
N GLN A 101 7.04 35.53 -7.92
CA GLN A 101 6.13 34.56 -7.33
C GLN A 101 5.65 33.51 -8.34
N ASN A 102 5.29 33.93 -9.56
CA ASN A 102 4.90 33.00 -10.62
C ASN A 102 6.04 32.06 -11.02
N TYR A 103 7.28 32.55 -11.00
CA TYR A 103 8.46 31.71 -11.26
C TYR A 103 8.67 30.68 -10.14
N GLU A 104 8.55 31.08 -8.88
CA GLU A 104 8.64 30.16 -7.74
C GLU A 104 7.52 29.12 -7.74
N LEU A 105 6.29 29.53 -8.06
CA LEU A 105 5.16 28.61 -8.20
C LEU A 105 5.41 27.57 -9.28
N LYS A 106 5.87 27.99 -10.46
CA LYS A 106 6.22 27.08 -11.55
C LYS A 106 7.29 26.07 -11.11
N ARG A 107 8.34 26.54 -10.44
CA ARG A 107 9.42 25.69 -9.92
C ARG A 107 8.91 24.68 -8.89
N SER A 108 8.01 25.10 -8.00
CA SER A 108 7.39 24.24 -7.00
C SER A 108 6.54 23.13 -7.65
N VAL A 109 5.76 23.49 -8.67
CA VAL A 109 4.96 22.53 -9.45
C VAL A 109 5.85 21.53 -10.18
N GLU A 110 6.92 21.98 -10.83
CA GLU A 110 7.89 21.10 -11.49
C GLU A 110 8.55 20.14 -10.49
N HIS A 111 8.94 20.64 -9.31
CA HIS A 111 9.50 19.80 -8.25
C HIS A 111 8.50 18.74 -7.77
N MET A 112 7.24 19.12 -7.57
CA MET A 112 6.18 18.20 -7.16
C MET A 112 5.88 17.15 -8.23
N SER A 113 5.90 17.53 -9.51
CA SER A 113 5.75 16.59 -10.63
C SER A 113 6.87 15.54 -10.62
N ASN A 114 8.12 15.96 -10.47
CA ASN A 114 9.25 15.04 -10.40
C ASN A 114 9.13 14.08 -9.21
N LYS A 115 8.68 14.59 -8.05
CA LYS A 115 8.44 13.75 -6.86
C LYS A 115 7.31 12.74 -7.07
N TYR A 116 6.28 13.12 -7.83
CA TYR A 116 5.21 12.20 -8.18
C TYR A 116 5.71 11.06 -9.07
N ASP A 117 6.55 11.35 -10.06
CA ASP A 117 7.15 10.33 -10.94
C ASP A 117 8.10 9.39 -10.18
N ASP A 118 8.89 9.93 -9.24
CA ASP A 118 9.73 9.14 -8.33
C ASP A 118 8.87 8.14 -7.53
N LEU A 119 7.75 8.62 -6.94
CA LEU A 119 6.84 7.79 -6.15
C LEU A 119 6.17 6.70 -6.97
N LEU A 120 5.72 7.01 -8.20
CA LEU A 120 5.17 6.02 -9.11
C LEU A 120 6.17 4.91 -9.42
N THR A 121 7.43 5.29 -9.65
CA THR A 121 8.51 4.34 -9.93
C THR A 121 8.77 3.43 -8.71
N ILE A 122 8.80 4.01 -7.50
CA ILE A 122 8.95 3.24 -6.26
C ILE A 122 7.79 2.26 -6.08
N ILE A 123 6.55 2.70 -6.29
CA ILE A 123 5.36 1.84 -6.18
C ILE A 123 5.45 0.67 -7.17
N ALA A 124 5.77 0.94 -8.43
CA ALA A 124 5.89 -0.11 -9.45
C ALA A 124 6.97 -1.15 -9.08
N ASN A 125 8.10 -0.71 -8.53
CA ASN A 125 9.17 -1.60 -8.07
C ASN A 125 8.73 -2.45 -6.87
N LEU A 126 8.04 -1.85 -5.89
CA LEU A 126 7.51 -2.58 -4.72
C LEU A 126 6.46 -3.62 -5.11
N GLU A 127 5.59 -3.31 -6.07
CA GLU A 127 4.60 -4.26 -6.58
C GLU A 127 5.26 -5.45 -7.29
N LYS A 128 6.31 -5.17 -8.07
CA LYS A 128 7.11 -6.21 -8.73
C LYS A 128 7.81 -7.10 -7.71
N GLU A 129 8.49 -6.52 -6.73
CA GLU A 129 9.18 -7.26 -5.66
C GLU A 129 8.20 -8.12 -4.86
N ARG A 130 7.05 -7.55 -4.46
CA ARG A 130 5.99 -8.29 -3.77
C ARG A 130 5.49 -9.50 -4.56
N LYS A 131 5.38 -9.39 -5.88
CA LYS A 131 4.97 -10.50 -6.75
C LYS A 131 6.03 -11.60 -6.80
N GLU A 132 7.30 -11.22 -6.89
CA GLU A 132 8.42 -12.16 -6.88
C GLU A 132 8.55 -12.88 -5.54
N ASP A 133 8.37 -12.15 -4.44
CA ASP A 133 8.39 -12.71 -3.08
C ASP A 133 7.28 -13.73 -2.86
N LYS A 134 6.04 -13.40 -3.26
CA LYS A 134 4.92 -14.35 -3.21
C LYS A 134 5.22 -15.63 -4.00
N ARG A 135 5.79 -15.49 -5.20
CA ARG A 135 6.21 -16.65 -6.00
C ARG A 135 7.28 -17.48 -5.29
N ARG A 136 8.26 -16.81 -4.66
CA ARG A 136 9.33 -17.48 -3.92
C ARG A 136 8.80 -18.20 -2.67
N MET A 137 7.86 -17.60 -1.95
CA MET A 137 7.19 -18.21 -0.81
C MET A 137 6.44 -19.47 -1.24
N ALA A 138 5.59 -19.39 -2.28
CA ALA A 138 4.84 -20.54 -2.79
C ALA A 138 5.76 -21.70 -3.22
N LEU A 139 6.87 -21.40 -3.90
CA LEU A 139 7.83 -22.42 -4.30
C LEU A 139 8.54 -23.07 -3.09
N LYS A 140 8.81 -22.31 -2.04
CA LYS A 140 9.38 -22.85 -0.81
C LYS A 140 8.38 -23.72 -0.05
N GLU A 141 7.12 -23.30 0.01
CA GLU A 141 6.03 -24.05 0.65
C GLU A 141 5.81 -25.39 -0.06
N ASP A 142 5.73 -25.41 -1.38
CA ASP A 142 5.57 -26.64 -2.18
C ASP A 142 6.76 -27.59 -1.98
N ARG A 143 7.99 -27.05 -1.95
CA ARG A 143 9.20 -27.85 -1.67
C ARG A 143 9.18 -28.43 -0.25
N LEU A 144 8.73 -27.66 0.73
CA LEU A 144 8.63 -28.10 2.12
C LEU A 144 7.55 -29.18 2.24
N GLU A 145 6.36 -28.98 1.67
CA GLU A 145 5.29 -29.98 1.67
C GLU A 145 5.76 -31.28 0.99
N THR A 146 6.43 -31.19 -0.15
CA THR A 146 6.98 -32.35 -0.85
C THR A 146 8.00 -33.09 0.01
N MET A 147 8.87 -32.36 0.71
CA MET A 147 9.87 -32.95 1.60
C MET A 147 9.19 -33.64 2.78
N GLU A 148 8.24 -32.98 3.44
CA GLU A 148 7.49 -33.57 4.55
C GLU A 148 6.70 -34.81 4.12
N ARG A 149 6.04 -34.77 2.96
CA ARG A 149 5.32 -35.91 2.39
C ARG A 149 6.27 -37.08 2.14
N LYS A 150 7.48 -36.82 1.63
CA LYS A 150 8.52 -37.85 1.43
C LYS A 150 9.05 -38.40 2.75
N MET A 151 9.28 -37.56 3.75
CA MET A 151 9.73 -38.00 5.08
C MET A 151 8.69 -38.87 5.78
N ARG A 152 7.40 -38.55 5.65
CA ARG A 152 6.30 -39.35 6.22
C ARG A 152 5.89 -40.53 5.34
N ALA A 153 6.47 -40.69 4.15
CA ALA A 153 6.07 -41.72 3.20
C ALA A 153 6.29 -43.14 3.74
N SER A 154 7.39 -43.39 4.47
CA SER A 154 7.71 -44.69 5.07
C SER A 154 7.22 -44.85 6.51
N GLY A 155 6.61 -43.82 7.10
CA GLY A 155 6.09 -43.85 8.46
C GLY A 155 4.73 -44.56 8.57
N ILE A 156 4.55 -45.33 9.65
CA ILE A 156 3.27 -45.92 10.08
C ILE A 156 2.93 -45.39 11.46
N GLU A 157 1.67 -44.99 11.66
CA GLU A 157 1.15 -44.60 12.96
C GLU A 157 0.33 -45.75 13.56
N VAL A 158 0.75 -46.24 14.73
CA VAL A 158 0.03 -47.27 15.49
C VAL A 158 -0.63 -46.63 16.70
N ARG A 159 -1.96 -46.68 16.73
CA ARG A 159 -2.81 -46.06 17.76
C ARG A 159 -3.27 -47.08 18.80
N ASN A 160 -3.78 -46.59 19.93
CA ASN A 160 -4.39 -47.39 21.01
C ASN A 160 -3.46 -48.41 21.68
N ILE A 161 -2.16 -48.11 21.72
CA ILE A 161 -1.20 -48.91 22.49
C ILE A 161 -1.10 -48.33 23.91
N PRO A 162 -1.32 -49.12 24.97
CA PRO A 162 -1.14 -48.65 26.35
C PRO A 162 0.31 -48.25 26.60
N LYS A 163 0.54 -47.28 27.49
CA LYS A 163 1.88 -46.93 27.98
C LYS A 163 2.37 -48.04 28.91
N THR A 164 2.90 -49.13 28.35
CA THR A 164 3.63 -50.15 29.12
C THR A 164 5.10 -49.75 29.21
N LYS A 165 5.80 -50.30 30.21
CA LYS A 165 7.26 -50.15 30.35
C LYS A 165 8.04 -50.99 29.33
N ASP A 166 7.34 -51.73 28.47
CA ASP A 166 7.95 -52.59 27.48
C ASP A 166 8.65 -51.76 26.39
N PHE A 167 9.75 -52.29 25.87
CA PHE A 167 10.42 -51.69 24.72
C PHE A 167 9.46 -51.61 23.53
N LEU A 168 9.34 -50.41 22.93
CA LEU A 168 8.45 -50.14 21.80
C LEU A 168 8.68 -51.12 20.64
N PHE A 169 9.93 -51.53 20.45
CA PHE A 169 10.35 -52.56 19.52
C PHE A 169 9.56 -53.87 19.71
N ASN A 170 9.52 -54.42 20.94
CA ASN A 170 8.82 -55.67 21.23
C ASN A 170 7.32 -55.57 20.93
N ILE A 171 6.72 -54.41 21.16
CA ILE A 171 5.30 -54.17 20.87
C ILE A 171 5.06 -54.24 19.36
N ILE A 172 5.92 -53.62 18.56
CA ILE A 172 5.81 -53.62 17.09
C ILE A 172 6.03 -55.03 16.53
N THR A 173 7.04 -55.76 17.02
CA THR A 173 7.29 -57.14 16.57
C THR A 173 6.11 -58.06 16.91
N LYS A 174 5.53 -57.93 18.11
CA LYS A 174 4.31 -58.68 18.49
C LYS A 174 3.11 -58.30 17.62
N THR A 175 2.97 -57.01 17.30
CA THR A 175 1.89 -56.50 16.43
C THR A 175 2.05 -57.03 15.00
N GLY A 176 3.28 -57.07 14.47
CA GLY A 176 3.58 -57.69 13.18
C GLY A 176 3.19 -59.17 13.15
N LYS A 177 3.60 -59.93 14.19
CA LYS A 177 3.24 -61.35 14.33
C LYS A 177 1.72 -61.56 14.37
N ALA A 178 0.97 -60.69 15.05
CA ALA A 178 -0.49 -60.75 15.08
C ALA A 178 -1.14 -60.54 13.69
N VAL A 179 -0.44 -59.86 12.78
CA VAL A 179 -0.85 -59.61 11.38
C VAL A 179 -0.22 -60.64 10.42
N ASN A 180 0.46 -61.67 10.94
CA ASN A 180 1.22 -62.66 10.17
C ASN A 180 2.34 -62.04 9.30
N ILE A 181 2.97 -60.96 9.76
CA ILE A 181 4.16 -60.38 9.14
C ILE A 181 5.33 -60.44 10.12
N SER A 182 6.44 -61.02 9.68
CA SER A 182 7.71 -60.91 10.40
C SER A 182 8.34 -59.56 10.09
N ILE A 183 8.42 -58.68 11.10
CA ILE A 183 9.11 -57.40 11.01
C ILE A 183 10.50 -57.60 11.60
N GLU A 184 11.53 -57.42 10.78
CA GLU A 184 12.93 -57.50 11.21
C GLU A 184 13.45 -56.15 11.68
N ASP A 185 14.43 -56.16 12.59
CA ASP A 185 15.13 -54.97 13.09
C ASP A 185 15.78 -54.17 11.95
N SER A 186 16.24 -54.86 10.91
CA SER A 186 16.84 -54.30 9.70
C SER A 186 15.87 -53.43 8.89
N GLU A 187 14.55 -53.61 9.04
CA GLU A 187 13.53 -52.85 8.34
C GLU A 187 13.10 -51.59 9.10
N LEU A 188 13.43 -51.49 10.39
CA LEU A 188 13.05 -50.39 11.26
C LEU A 188 14.16 -49.35 11.27
N LYS A 189 13.78 -48.08 11.03
CA LYS A 189 14.69 -46.95 11.08
C LYS A 189 14.65 -46.26 12.44
N ASP A 190 13.44 -45.90 12.87
CA ASP A 190 13.22 -45.24 14.15
C ASP A 190 11.83 -45.58 14.71
N ILE A 191 11.72 -45.60 16.02
CA ILE A 191 10.49 -45.90 16.75
C ILE A 191 10.39 -44.95 17.92
N TYR A 192 9.37 -44.11 17.90
CA TYR A 192 9.11 -43.19 18.99
C TYR A 192 7.63 -43.03 19.24
N ARG A 193 7.29 -42.66 20.47
CA ARG A 193 5.92 -42.33 20.85
C ARG A 193 5.74 -40.81 20.78
N LEU A 194 4.65 -40.36 20.17
CA LEU A 194 4.30 -38.96 20.17
C LEU A 194 3.74 -38.58 21.55
N ASN A 195 4.26 -37.50 22.12
CA ASN A 195 3.79 -36.98 23.41
C ASN A 195 2.37 -36.40 23.25
N SER A 196 1.36 -37.22 23.56
CA SER A 196 -0.02 -36.77 23.71
C SER A 196 -0.38 -36.61 25.19
N LYS A 197 -1.31 -35.69 25.48
CA LYS A 197 -1.91 -35.52 26.82
C LYS A 197 -2.62 -36.80 27.29
N ASP A 198 -3.07 -37.62 26.34
CA ASP A 198 -3.75 -38.88 26.64
C ASP A 198 -2.78 -40.01 27.03
N SER A 199 -3.29 -40.96 27.82
CA SER A 199 -2.54 -42.15 28.26
C SER A 199 -2.18 -43.12 27.12
N SER A 200 -2.70 -42.91 25.91
CA SER A 200 -2.53 -43.79 24.73
C SER A 200 -1.92 -43.10 23.50
N GLY A 201 -1.02 -42.13 23.70
CA GLY A 201 -0.36 -41.42 22.59
C GLY A 201 0.21 -42.35 21.50
N PRO A 202 0.07 -42.02 20.21
CA PRO A 202 0.39 -42.92 19.11
C PRO A 202 1.88 -43.22 19.03
N ILE A 203 2.21 -44.42 18.56
CA ILE A 203 3.58 -44.82 18.24
C ILE A 203 3.79 -44.59 16.75
N ILE A 204 4.81 -43.80 16.42
CA ILE A 204 5.26 -43.60 15.04
C ILE A 204 6.42 -44.55 14.79
N VAL A 205 6.28 -45.37 13.75
CA VAL A 205 7.27 -46.33 13.30
C VAL A 205 7.76 -45.87 11.93
N GLU A 206 9.02 -45.43 11.86
CA GLU A 206 9.66 -45.09 10.60
C GLU A 206 10.37 -46.33 10.05
N LEU A 207 9.97 -46.76 8.85
CA LEU A 207 10.57 -47.89 8.16
C LEU A 207 11.68 -47.40 7.21
N ASN A 208 12.63 -48.28 6.91
CA ASN A 208 13.68 -48.02 5.93
C ASN A 208 13.14 -47.95 4.49
N SER A 209 12.00 -48.59 4.21
CA SER A 209 11.41 -48.61 2.86
C SER A 209 9.89 -48.44 2.86
N VAL A 210 9.39 -47.72 1.85
CA VAL A 210 7.95 -47.58 1.57
C VAL A 210 7.34 -48.92 1.18
N ILE A 211 8.12 -49.83 0.58
CA ILE A 211 7.66 -51.16 0.18
C ILE A 211 7.28 -51.99 1.41
N SER A 212 8.09 -51.94 2.49
CA SER A 212 7.79 -52.63 3.74
C SER A 212 6.52 -52.07 4.39
N LYS A 213 6.33 -50.75 4.32
CA LYS A 213 5.08 -50.12 4.77
C LYS A 213 3.87 -50.64 4.00
N GLU A 214 3.94 -50.68 2.67
CA GLU A 214 2.83 -51.17 1.86
C GLU A 214 2.50 -52.63 2.14
N LYS A 215 3.51 -53.49 2.32
CA LYS A 215 3.32 -54.90 2.71
C LYS A 215 2.53 -55.00 4.02
N ILE A 216 2.91 -54.22 5.04
CA ILE A 216 2.22 -54.16 6.33
C ILE A 216 0.78 -53.69 6.16
N LEU A 217 0.56 -52.57 5.48
CA LEU A 217 -0.78 -52.02 5.28
C LEU A 217 -1.70 -52.97 4.50
N ARG A 218 -1.19 -53.66 3.48
CA ARG A 218 -1.96 -54.65 2.70
C ARG A 218 -2.37 -55.84 3.55
N ALA A 219 -1.50 -56.36 4.42
CA ALA A 219 -1.86 -57.47 5.30
C ALA A 219 -2.90 -57.06 6.35
N VAL A 220 -2.77 -55.86 6.93
CA VAL A 220 -3.80 -55.32 7.84
C VAL A 220 -5.14 -55.17 7.11
N GLN A 221 -5.12 -54.66 5.88
CA GLN A 221 -6.32 -54.51 5.06
C GLN A 221 -6.98 -55.86 4.73
N PHE A 222 -6.22 -56.94 4.59
CA PHE A 222 -6.75 -58.28 4.35
C PHE A 222 -7.43 -58.89 5.59
N ILE A 223 -6.93 -58.58 6.79
CA ILE A 223 -7.49 -59.09 8.06
C ILE A 223 -8.76 -58.32 8.47
N MET A 224 -8.83 -57.01 8.22
CA MET A 224 -9.98 -56.19 8.59
C MET A 224 -11.36 -56.65 8.06
N PRO A 225 -11.52 -57.14 6.82
CA PRO A 225 -12.83 -57.61 6.32
C PRO A 225 -13.29 -58.94 6.93
N SER A 226 -12.42 -59.72 7.60
CA SER A 226 -12.83 -60.94 8.31
C SER A 226 -13.26 -60.69 9.76
N MET A 227 -13.14 -59.45 10.25
CA MET A 227 -13.60 -59.07 11.58
C MET A 227 -15.10 -58.75 11.58
N PRO A 228 -15.90 -59.30 12.53
CA PRO A 228 -17.33 -59.03 12.61
C PRO A 228 -17.61 -57.52 12.77
N SER A 229 -18.54 -57.02 11.96
CA SER A 229 -18.87 -55.62 11.64
C SER A 229 -19.24 -54.68 12.79
N LYS A 230 -19.08 -55.08 14.05
CA LYS A 230 -19.38 -54.23 15.22
C LYS A 230 -18.34 -53.14 15.49
N LEU A 231 -17.18 -53.13 14.81
CA LEU A 231 -16.07 -52.21 15.04
C LEU A 231 -15.79 -51.20 13.90
N GLN A 232 -16.49 -51.26 12.77
CA GLN A 232 -16.15 -50.46 11.58
C GLN A 232 -16.72 -49.02 11.55
N LYS A 233 -17.56 -48.61 12.52
CA LYS A 233 -18.31 -47.35 12.42
C LYS A 233 -17.61 -46.08 12.96
N SER A 234 -16.41 -46.11 13.55
CA SER A 234 -15.84 -44.91 14.20
C SER A 234 -14.79 -44.10 13.44
N ASN A 235 -14.29 -44.54 12.28
CA ASN A 235 -13.06 -43.96 11.68
C ASN A 235 -13.22 -43.18 10.37
N ARG A 236 -14.42 -42.69 10.01
CA ARG A 236 -14.62 -41.94 8.74
C ARG A 236 -14.70 -40.42 8.84
N THR A 237 -14.57 -39.81 10.01
CA THR A 237 -14.72 -38.34 10.15
C THR A 237 -13.45 -37.70 10.71
N CYS A 238 -12.44 -37.50 9.86
CA CYS A 238 -11.37 -36.50 10.06
C CYS A 238 -10.73 -36.17 8.70
N ARG A 239 -11.51 -35.63 7.75
CA ARG A 239 -10.97 -34.70 6.75
C ARG A 239 -11.27 -33.30 7.31
N SER A 240 -10.27 -32.67 7.90
CA SER A 240 -10.33 -31.23 8.17
C SER A 240 -10.05 -30.51 6.86
N PRO A 241 -10.95 -29.64 6.38
CA PRO A 241 -10.69 -28.79 5.23
C PRO A 241 -10.04 -27.50 5.72
N TYR A 242 -8.72 -27.50 5.85
CA TYR A 242 -7.91 -26.27 5.86
C TYR A 242 -6.54 -26.58 5.27
#